data_AF-A0A813ITL5-F1
#
_entry.id   AF-A0A813ITL5-F1
#
_cell.length_a   1.000
_cell.length_b   1.000
_cell.length_c   1.000
_cell.angle_alpha   90.00
_cell.angle_beta   90.00
_cell.angle_gamma   90.00
#
_symmetry.space_group_name_H-M   'P 1'
#
loop_
_entity.id
_entity.type
_entity.pdbx_description
1 polymer ?
#
loop_
_entity_poly.entity_id
_entity_poly.type
_entity_poly.pdbx_seq_one_letter_code
_entity_poly.pdbx_strand_id
1 'polypeptide(L)'
;ELTTSVPSSSSSAPLAGSSSGAALVERTLQELSEQDDHRHVRQAEWDPDLVQLSTAVKTRIPQLVEERCRSARHRVNCGLIAQARHAWASADSVLYIWDYHREDPQVLVVPADSAIVSVAVCPARQGVFDSNVQWLLVLCTRLTVSLVGLQLDKSAGGLYRQPLQRPWEASVG
;
A
#
# COMPACT_ATOMS: atom_id res chain seq x y z
N GLU A 1 56.74 -34.35 -29.35
CA GLU A 1 57.34 -34.45 -28.01
C GLU A 1 56.97 -33.22 -27.19
N LEU A 2 56.97 -33.36 -25.85
CA LEU A 2 56.56 -32.42 -24.78
C LEU A 2 55.05 -32.48 -24.45
N THR A 3 54.59 -33.46 -23.67
CA THR A 3 54.70 -33.68 -22.20
C THR A 3 53.63 -32.95 -21.38
N THR A 4 52.79 -33.79 -20.77
CA THR A 4 51.83 -33.58 -19.70
C THR A 4 52.45 -33.06 -18.42
N SER A 5 51.68 -32.27 -17.65
CA SER A 5 51.63 -32.39 -16.19
C SER A 5 50.45 -31.59 -15.63
N VAL A 6 49.38 -32.31 -15.26
CA VAL A 6 48.36 -31.85 -14.31
C VAL A 6 48.68 -32.54 -12.98
N PRO A 7 48.78 -31.83 -11.85
CA PRO A 7 48.94 -32.49 -10.57
C PRO A 7 47.57 -32.98 -10.06
N SER A 8 47.50 -34.28 -9.84
CA SER A 8 46.49 -34.95 -9.04
C SER A 8 46.77 -34.71 -7.55
N SER A 9 45.76 -34.28 -6.79
CA SER A 9 45.70 -34.61 -5.37
C SER A 9 44.24 -34.83 -4.98
N SER A 10 43.85 -36.10 -5.05
CA SER A 10 42.69 -36.67 -4.39
C SER A 10 42.84 -36.57 -2.87
N SER A 11 41.84 -36.04 -2.19
CA SER A 11 41.61 -36.33 -0.77
C SER A 11 40.15 -36.71 -0.59
N SER A 12 39.94 -38.01 -0.41
CA SER A 12 38.70 -38.70 -0.14
C SER A 12 38.17 -38.45 1.28
N ALA A 13 36.87 -38.20 1.42
CA ALA A 13 36.09 -38.43 2.64
C ALA A 13 34.60 -38.63 2.26
N PRO A 14 33.80 -39.30 3.10
CA PRO A 14 33.00 -40.46 2.69
C PRO A 14 31.55 -40.16 2.28
N LEU A 15 30.97 -41.11 1.55
CA LEU A 15 29.53 -41.24 1.31
C LEU A 15 28.80 -41.48 2.64
N ALA A 16 28.12 -40.44 3.15
CA ALA A 16 27.11 -40.60 4.19
C ALA A 16 26.08 -39.48 4.13
N GLY A 17 24.82 -39.86 3.95
CA GLY A 17 23.67 -38.98 4.06
C GLY A 17 22.92 -38.86 2.75
N SER A 18 21.77 -39.53 2.67
CA SER A 18 20.70 -39.20 1.73
C SER A 18 20.32 -37.73 1.94
N SER A 19 21.02 -36.81 1.27
CA SER A 19 20.62 -35.42 1.19
C SER A 19 19.37 -35.40 0.35
N SER A 20 18.22 -35.40 1.01
CA SER A 20 16.90 -35.24 0.40
C SER A 20 17.02 -34.16 -0.67
N GLY A 21 16.60 -34.42 -1.90
CA GLY A 21 16.60 -33.41 -2.97
C GLY A 21 15.94 -32.10 -2.52
N ALA A 22 15.02 -32.18 -1.55
CA ALA A 22 14.43 -31.03 -0.87
C ALA A 22 15.47 -30.15 -0.16
N ALA A 23 16.45 -30.70 0.54
CA ALA A 23 17.49 -29.93 1.23
C ALA A 23 18.42 -29.19 0.25
N LEU A 24 18.65 -29.76 -0.94
CA LEU A 24 19.39 -29.09 -2.01
C LEU A 24 18.58 -27.93 -2.59
N VAL A 25 17.27 -28.15 -2.82
CA VAL A 25 16.35 -27.11 -3.30
C VAL A 25 16.21 -25.98 -2.29
N GLU A 26 16.02 -26.29 -1.00
CA GLU A 26 15.95 -25.30 0.08
C GLU A 26 17.23 -24.46 0.17
N ARG A 27 18.40 -25.10 0.08
CA ARG A 27 19.68 -24.39 0.06
C ARG A 27 19.81 -23.48 -1.16
N THR A 28 19.41 -23.96 -2.33
CA THR A 28 19.45 -23.16 -3.56
C THR A 28 18.47 -21.99 -3.50
N LEU A 29 17.28 -22.18 -2.95
CA LEU A 29 16.30 -21.12 -2.72
C LEU A 29 16.82 -20.08 -1.71
N GLN A 30 17.51 -20.53 -0.68
CA GLN A 30 18.08 -19.65 0.32
C GLN A 30 19.24 -18.81 -0.25
N GLU A 31 20.14 -19.43 -1.02
CA GLU A 31 21.22 -18.73 -1.75
C GLU A 31 20.65 -17.73 -2.77
N LEU A 32 19.57 -18.09 -3.49
CA LEU A 32 18.88 -17.18 -4.40
C LEU A 32 18.19 -16.02 -3.66
N SER A 33 17.62 -16.28 -2.47
CA SER A 33 16.98 -15.23 -1.66
C SER A 33 18.00 -14.23 -1.12
N GLU A 34 19.16 -14.71 -0.67
CA GLU A 34 20.27 -13.86 -0.24
C GLU A 34 20.79 -13.04 -1.44
N GLN A 35 20.94 -13.67 -2.62
CA GLN A 35 21.32 -12.96 -3.85
C GLN A 35 20.31 -11.89 -4.30
N ASP A 36 19.01 -12.10 -4.11
CA ASP A 36 17.97 -11.14 -4.55
C ASP A 36 17.97 -9.88 -3.66
N ASP A 37 18.31 -10.02 -2.38
CA ASP A 37 18.50 -8.90 -1.45
C ASP A 37 19.70 -8.01 -1.80
N HIS A 38 20.61 -8.49 -2.66
CA HIS A 38 21.83 -7.78 -3.07
C HIS A 38 21.77 -7.21 -4.49
N ARG A 39 20.61 -7.22 -5.15
CA ARG A 39 20.44 -6.54 -6.44
C ARG A 39 20.53 -5.03 -6.24
N HIS A 40 21.74 -4.50 -6.29
CA HIS A 40 21.96 -3.09 -6.60
C HIS A 40 21.15 -2.77 -7.86
N VAL A 41 20.28 -1.76 -7.75
CA VAL A 41 19.53 -1.22 -8.90
C VAL A 41 20.55 -0.78 -9.94
N ARG A 42 20.84 -1.64 -10.92
CA ARG A 42 21.63 -1.26 -12.08
C ARG A 42 20.80 -0.24 -12.84
N GLN A 43 21.36 0.94 -13.03
CA GLN A 43 20.79 1.96 -13.90
C GLN A 43 20.51 1.31 -15.26
N ALA A 44 19.26 1.37 -15.71
CA ALA A 44 18.89 0.71 -16.95
C ALA A 44 19.58 1.43 -18.11
N GLU A 45 20.55 0.78 -18.75
CA GLU A 45 21.38 1.33 -19.82
C GLU A 45 20.58 1.65 -21.10
N TRP A 46 19.35 1.17 -21.19
CA TRP A 46 18.49 1.28 -22.37
C TRP A 46 17.62 2.55 -22.40
N ASP A 47 17.56 3.34 -21.32
CA ASP A 47 16.75 4.56 -21.26
C ASP A 47 17.46 5.68 -20.47
N PRO A 48 18.00 6.72 -21.14
CA PRO A 48 18.66 7.83 -20.49
C PRO A 48 17.68 8.77 -19.74
N ASP A 49 16.37 8.69 -20.01
CA ASP A 49 15.34 9.55 -19.40
C ASP A 49 14.69 8.91 -18.17
N LEU A 50 15.29 7.84 -17.64
CA LEU A 50 14.84 7.19 -16.41
C LEU A 50 14.82 8.19 -15.26
N VAL A 51 13.61 8.52 -14.79
CA VAL A 51 13.39 9.30 -13.58
C VAL A 51 13.88 8.47 -12.40
N GLN A 52 15.09 8.76 -11.94
CA GLN A 52 15.64 8.19 -10.72
C GLN A 52 14.85 8.73 -9.53
N LEU A 53 13.90 7.93 -9.03
CA LEU A 53 13.18 8.19 -7.78
C LEU A 53 14.17 8.06 -6.61
N SER A 54 14.97 9.10 -6.41
CA SER A 54 16.00 9.14 -5.37
C SER A 54 15.35 9.43 -4.02
N THR A 55 15.37 8.42 -3.16
CA THR A 55 14.93 8.45 -1.76
C THR A 55 13.40 8.48 -1.59
N ALA A 56 12.78 7.31 -1.74
CA ALA A 56 11.45 7.09 -1.19
C ALA A 56 11.53 7.21 0.33
N VAL A 57 10.94 8.26 0.90
CA VAL A 57 10.69 8.33 2.34
C VAL A 57 9.79 7.13 2.66
N LYS A 58 10.34 6.13 3.35
CA LYS A 58 9.63 4.90 3.70
C LYS A 58 8.69 5.20 4.86
N THR A 59 7.46 5.59 4.53
CA THR A 59 6.40 5.78 5.51
C THR A 59 5.76 4.43 5.82
N ARG A 60 5.48 4.16 7.10
CA ARG A 60 4.86 2.89 7.51
C ARG A 60 3.35 3.00 7.36
N ILE A 61 2.73 1.94 6.86
CA ILE A 61 1.28 1.79 6.91
C ILE A 61 0.90 1.51 8.37
N PRO A 62 -0.14 2.15 8.92
CA PRO A 62 -0.58 1.89 10.30
C PRO A 62 -0.93 0.41 10.50
N GLN A 63 -0.50 -0.16 11.62
CA GLN A 63 -0.70 -1.59 11.91
C GLN A 63 -2.18 -2.00 11.85
N LEU A 64 -3.08 -1.11 12.31
CA LEU A 64 -4.52 -1.32 12.21
C LEU A 64 -4.96 -1.57 10.76
N VAL A 65 -4.48 -0.77 9.82
CA VAL A 65 -4.86 -0.92 8.40
C VAL A 65 -4.27 -2.21 7.85
N GLU A 66 -3.01 -2.49 8.16
CA GLU A 66 -2.32 -3.71 7.71
C GLU A 66 -3.04 -4.99 8.17
N GLU A 67 -3.42 -5.06 9.45
CA GLU A 67 -4.13 -6.20 10.02
C GLU A 67 -5.51 -6.39 9.38
N ARG A 68 -6.24 -5.29 9.14
CA ARG A 68 -7.56 -5.31 8.51
C ARG A 68 -7.49 -5.73 7.05
N CYS A 69 -6.49 -5.25 6.32
CA CYS A 69 -6.23 -5.69 4.94
C CYS A 69 -5.88 -7.19 4.90
N ARG A 70 -5.07 -7.68 5.85
CA ARG A 70 -4.70 -9.10 5.93
C ARG A 70 -5.90 -10.00 6.27
N SER A 71 -6.83 -9.50 7.08
CA SER A 71 -8.02 -10.25 7.53
C SER A 71 -9.22 -10.11 6.59
N ALA A 72 -9.09 -9.32 5.51
CA ALA A 72 -10.19 -9.05 4.59
C ALA A 72 -10.63 -10.31 3.85
N ARG A 73 -11.95 -10.48 3.70
CA ARG A 73 -12.52 -11.71 3.12
C ARG A 73 -12.81 -11.61 1.63
N HIS A 74 -13.15 -10.41 1.15
CA HIS A 74 -13.60 -10.22 -0.22
C HIS A 74 -12.53 -9.54 -1.06
N ARG A 75 -12.24 -8.27 -0.75
CA ARG A 75 -11.36 -7.42 -1.55
C ARG A 75 -10.70 -6.36 -0.67
N VAL A 76 -9.48 -6.03 -1.06
CA VAL A 76 -8.73 -4.88 -0.56
C VAL A 76 -8.37 -4.00 -1.74
N ASN A 77 -8.68 -2.71 -1.64
CA ASN A 77 -8.19 -1.70 -2.58
C ASN A 77 -7.45 -0.62 -1.78
N CYS A 78 -6.53 0.09 -2.41
CA CYS A 78 -5.84 1.23 -1.81
C CYS A 78 -5.55 2.30 -2.86
N GLY A 79 -5.24 3.50 -2.38
CA GLY A 79 -4.85 4.61 -3.23
C GLY A 79 -4.34 5.80 -2.43
N LEU A 80 -3.99 6.85 -3.16
CA LEU A 80 -3.39 8.06 -2.59
C LEU A 80 -4.22 9.29 -2.97
N ILE A 81 -4.34 10.21 -2.02
CA ILE A 81 -4.82 11.57 -2.22
C ILE A 81 -3.59 12.47 -2.10
N ALA A 82 -2.80 12.52 -3.16
CA ALA A 82 -1.51 13.20 -3.18
C ALA A 82 -1.62 14.68 -2.75
N GLN A 83 -2.68 15.35 -3.21
CA GLN A 83 -2.96 16.76 -2.93
C GLN A 83 -3.24 17.01 -1.44
N ALA A 84 -3.80 16.03 -0.74
CA ALA A 84 -4.10 16.13 0.69
C ALA A 84 -3.00 15.49 1.57
N ARG A 85 -1.97 14.86 0.99
CA ARG A 85 -0.98 14.03 1.71
C ARG A 85 -1.60 12.88 2.52
N HIS A 86 -2.75 12.38 2.07
CA HIS A 86 -3.43 11.25 2.71
C HIS A 86 -3.39 10.02 1.82
N ALA A 87 -3.37 8.85 2.45
CA ALA A 87 -3.55 7.56 1.82
C ALA A 87 -4.89 6.97 2.28
N TRP A 88 -5.46 6.10 1.45
CA TRP A 88 -6.65 5.36 1.81
C TRP A 88 -6.50 3.88 1.46
N ALA A 89 -7.18 3.03 2.23
CA ALA A 89 -7.31 1.62 1.96
C ALA A 89 -8.71 1.16 2.36
N SER A 90 -9.35 0.35 1.54
CA SER A 90 -10.62 -0.29 1.85
C SER A 90 -10.40 -1.77 2.09
N ALA A 91 -10.94 -2.30 3.19
CA ALA A 91 -11.01 -3.73 3.46
C ALA A 91 -12.48 -4.10 3.65
N ASP A 92 -13.01 -4.94 2.74
CA ASP A 92 -14.42 -5.33 2.72
C ASP A 92 -15.36 -4.11 2.71
N SER A 93 -16.11 -3.86 3.79
CA SER A 93 -17.09 -2.77 3.92
C SER A 93 -16.55 -1.55 4.67
N VAL A 94 -15.25 -1.50 4.97
CA VAL A 94 -14.66 -0.42 5.76
C VAL A 94 -13.55 0.25 5.00
N LEU A 95 -13.60 1.59 4.94
CA LEU A 95 -12.54 2.42 4.41
C LEU A 95 -11.73 3.04 5.55
N TYR A 96 -10.42 3.02 5.39
CA TYR A 96 -9.44 3.62 6.28
C TYR A 96 -8.72 4.74 5.54
N ILE A 97 -8.55 5.90 6.16
CA ILE A 97 -7.82 7.05 5.60
C ILE A 97 -6.83 7.53 6.65
N TRP A 98 -5.59 7.80 6.26
CA TRP A 98 -4.56 8.29 7.19
C TRP A 98 -3.60 9.25 6.49
N ASP A 99 -2.95 10.11 7.28
CA ASP A 99 -1.86 10.97 6.81
C ASP A 99 -0.57 10.14 6.73
N TYR A 100 -0.02 9.92 5.54
CA TYR A 100 1.19 9.10 5.42
C TYR A 100 2.47 9.86 5.79
N HIS A 101 2.41 11.18 5.99
CA HIS A 101 3.58 12.00 6.34
C HIS A 101 3.86 12.01 7.86
N ARG A 102 2.91 11.53 8.68
CA ARG A 102 3.04 11.45 10.14
C ARG A 102 3.60 10.09 10.56
N GLU A 103 4.44 10.08 11.59
CA GLU A 103 5.01 8.84 12.13
C GLU A 103 3.95 7.96 12.83
N ASP A 104 3.00 8.60 13.53
CA ASP A 104 1.83 7.94 14.13
C ASP A 104 0.55 8.65 13.67
N PRO A 105 0.03 8.30 12.47
CA PRO A 105 -1.13 8.96 11.94
C PRO A 105 -2.42 8.42 12.54
N GLN A 106 -3.32 9.34 12.88
CA GLN A 106 -4.69 8.96 13.20
C GLN A 106 -5.36 8.38 11.96
N VAL A 107 -5.95 7.19 12.13
CA VAL A 107 -6.68 6.49 11.07
C VAL A 107 -8.15 6.87 11.17
N LEU A 108 -8.66 7.58 10.17
CA LEU A 108 -10.08 7.83 10.00
C LEU A 108 -10.74 6.56 9.44
N VAL A 109 -11.78 6.08 10.13
CA VAL A 109 -12.54 4.89 9.74
C VAL A 109 -13.91 5.30 9.22
N VAL A 110 -14.23 4.90 8.00
CA VAL A 110 -15.51 5.19 7.33
C VAL A 110 -16.19 3.86 6.99
N PRO A 111 -17.23 3.46 7.74
CA PRO A 111 -18.00 2.27 7.43
C PRO A 111 -18.94 2.52 6.24
N ALA A 112 -19.15 1.48 5.42
CA ALA A 112 -20.11 1.46 4.33
C ALA A 112 -21.13 0.32 4.53
N ASP A 113 -22.27 0.41 3.85
CA ASP A 113 -23.39 -0.53 4.03
C ASP A 113 -23.10 -1.94 3.50
N SER A 114 -22.18 -2.07 2.54
CA SER A 114 -21.76 -3.34 1.97
C SER A 114 -20.31 -3.28 1.48
N ALA A 115 -19.79 -4.42 0.99
CA ALA A 115 -18.42 -4.50 0.52
C ALA A 115 -18.13 -3.47 -0.59
N ILE A 116 -17.06 -2.70 -0.39
CA ILE A 116 -16.58 -1.66 -1.28
C ILE A 116 -15.97 -2.32 -2.51
N VAL A 117 -16.49 -1.94 -3.68
CA VAL A 117 -16.04 -2.44 -4.98
C VAL A 117 -14.98 -1.51 -5.56
N SER A 118 -15.24 -0.21 -5.49
CA SER A 118 -14.35 0.83 -5.98
C SER A 118 -14.47 2.10 -5.16
N VAL A 119 -13.39 2.88 -5.12
CA VAL A 119 -13.33 4.19 -4.47
C VAL A 119 -12.77 5.17 -5.49
N ALA A 120 -13.46 6.29 -5.66
CA ALA A 120 -12.96 7.40 -6.48
C ALA A 120 -12.80 8.65 -5.63
N VAL A 121 -11.76 9.41 -5.93
CA VAL A 121 -11.46 10.70 -5.29
C VAL A 121 -11.73 11.78 -6.32
N CYS A 122 -12.57 12.75 -5.99
CA CYS A 122 -12.90 13.85 -6.88
C CYS A 122 -12.92 15.19 -6.12
N PRO A 123 -12.59 16.31 -6.79
CA PRO A 123 -12.72 17.63 -6.19
C PRO A 123 -14.20 17.97 -5.96
N ALA A 124 -14.50 18.67 -4.88
CA ALA A 124 -15.85 19.13 -4.59
C ALA A 124 -16.30 20.21 -5.60
N ARG A 125 -17.56 20.15 -6.03
CA ARG A 125 -18.13 21.16 -6.93
C ARG A 125 -18.42 22.45 -6.16
N GLN A 126 -17.87 23.56 -6.64
CA GLN A 126 -18.11 24.89 -6.07
C GLN A 126 -19.61 25.23 -6.12
N GLY A 127 -20.16 25.72 -5.01
CA GLY A 127 -21.55 26.14 -4.88
C GLY A 127 -22.57 25.04 -4.58
N VAL A 128 -22.13 23.77 -4.45
CA VAL A 128 -23.00 22.64 -4.03
C VAL A 128 -22.75 22.23 -2.58
N PHE A 129 -21.49 22.30 -2.15
CA PHE A 129 -21.08 21.94 -0.79
C PHE A 129 -20.59 23.17 -0.05
N ASP A 130 -20.58 23.09 1.28
CA ASP A 130 -19.94 24.10 2.12
C ASP A 130 -18.50 24.34 1.66
N SER A 131 -18.04 25.59 1.73
CA SER A 131 -16.70 26.03 1.28
C SER A 131 -15.55 25.27 1.96
N ASN A 132 -15.87 24.56 3.03
CA ASN A 132 -15.03 23.75 3.86
C ASN A 132 -14.73 22.35 3.29
N VAL A 133 -15.61 21.82 2.42
CA VAL A 133 -15.43 20.50 1.79
C VAL A 133 -14.61 20.67 0.52
N GLN A 134 -13.37 20.19 0.55
CA GLN A 134 -12.43 20.34 -0.58
C GLN A 134 -12.46 19.13 -1.52
N TRP A 135 -12.63 17.94 -0.95
CA TRP A 135 -12.59 16.67 -1.67
C TRP A 135 -13.82 15.84 -1.37
N LEU A 136 -14.23 15.06 -2.36
CA LEU A 136 -15.30 14.09 -2.27
C LEU A 136 -14.73 12.70 -2.51
N LEU A 137 -15.14 11.78 -1.65
CA LEU A 137 -14.88 10.37 -1.81
C LEU A 137 -16.16 9.68 -2.26
N VAL A 138 -16.11 9.05 -3.43
CA VAL A 138 -17.22 8.27 -3.96
C VAL A 138 -16.94 6.81 -3.61
N LEU A 139 -17.73 6.27 -2.70
CA LEU A 139 -17.69 4.85 -2.32
C LEU A 139 -18.72 4.11 -3.16
N CYS A 140 -18.24 3.25 -4.04
CA CYS A 140 -19.09 2.34 -4.80
C CYS A 140 -19.12 1.00 -4.08
N THR A 141 -20.26 0.67 -3.48
CA THR A 141 -20.50 -0.65 -2.88
C THR A 141 -21.36 -1.50 -3.79
N ARG A 142 -21.59 -2.77 -3.44
CA ARG A 142 -22.48 -3.65 -4.23
C ARG A 142 -23.93 -3.19 -4.28
N LEU A 143 -24.37 -2.44 -3.26
CA LEU A 143 -25.76 -2.05 -3.09
C LEU A 143 -26.00 -0.58 -3.43
N THR A 144 -25.08 0.30 -3.03
CA THR A 144 -25.27 1.75 -3.08
C THR A 144 -23.98 2.47 -3.45
N VAL A 145 -24.13 3.65 -4.04
CA VAL A 145 -23.04 4.61 -4.25
C VAL A 145 -23.24 5.77 -3.27
N SER A 146 -22.30 5.96 -2.36
CA SER A 146 -22.34 7.03 -1.35
C SER A 146 -21.23 8.05 -1.56
N LEU A 147 -21.54 9.33 -1.38
CA LEU A 147 -20.57 10.42 -1.39
C LEU A 147 -20.18 10.82 0.04
N VAL A 148 -18.89 10.88 0.30
CA VAL A 148 -18.32 11.30 1.59
C VAL A 148 -17.53 12.59 1.37
N GLY A 149 -17.97 13.67 2.01
CA GLY A 149 -17.21 14.93 2.04
C GLY A 149 -15.99 14.81 2.94
N LEU A 150 -14.83 15.23 2.43
CA LEU A 150 -13.60 15.34 3.20
C LEU A 150 -13.27 16.81 3.44
N GLN A 151 -13.12 17.14 4.71
CA GLN A 151 -12.62 18.43 5.15
C GLN A 151 -11.25 18.25 5.79
N LEU A 152 -10.29 19.05 5.34
CA LEU A 152 -8.95 19.10 5.88
C LEU A 152 -8.87 20.23 6.90
N ASP A 153 -8.72 19.89 8.18
CA ASP A 153 -8.41 20.90 9.19
C ASP A 153 -6.93 21.30 9.08
N LYS A 154 -6.67 22.59 8.83
CA LYS A 154 -5.30 23.11 8.79
C LYS A 154 -4.73 23.34 10.19
N SER A 155 -5.56 23.38 11.22
CA SER A 155 -5.18 23.71 12.61
C SER A 155 -4.81 22.49 13.45
N ALA A 156 -5.33 21.31 13.11
CA ALA A 156 -4.96 20.03 13.70
C ALA A 156 -5.03 18.99 12.59
N GLY A 157 -3.90 18.46 12.10
CA GLY A 157 -3.83 17.60 10.90
C GLY A 157 -4.60 16.27 11.00
N GLY A 158 -5.92 16.35 11.05
CA GLY A 158 -6.87 15.26 11.07
C GLY A 158 -8.02 15.58 10.14
N LEU A 159 -8.50 14.56 9.43
CA LEU A 159 -9.71 14.63 8.63
C LEU A 159 -10.91 14.38 9.54
N TYR A 160 -11.83 15.34 9.64
CA TYR A 160 -13.11 15.11 10.31
C TYR A 160 -14.20 14.86 9.28
N ARG A 161 -15.04 13.87 9.58
CA ARG A 161 -16.23 13.56 8.78
C ARG A 161 -17.36 14.50 9.21
N GLN A 162 -17.79 15.38 8.32
CA GLN A 162 -19.09 16.03 8.48
C GLN A 162 -20.16 15.14 7.82
N PRO A 163 -21.23 14.75 8.55
CA PRO A 163 -22.44 14.25 7.90
C PRO A 163 -22.91 15.33 6.92
N LEU A 164 -23.24 14.93 5.69
CA LEU A 164 -23.78 15.84 4.69
C LEU A 164 -25.12 16.38 5.21
N GLN A 165 -25.11 17.52 5.91
CA GLN A 165 -26.34 18.11 6.43
C GLN A 165 -27.18 18.57 5.24
N ARG A 166 -28.45 18.17 5.23
CA ARG A 166 -29.38 18.61 4.20
C ARG A 166 -29.77 20.05 4.53
N PRO A 167 -29.54 21.02 3.61
CA PRO A 167 -29.76 22.45 3.91
C PRO A 167 -31.18 22.82 4.34
N TRP A 168 -32.18 21.95 4.14
CA TRP A 168 -33.58 22.21 4.46
C TRP A 168 -34.02 21.71 5.85
N GLU A 169 -33.20 20.93 6.57
CA GLU A 169 -33.54 20.46 7.93
C GLU A 169 -33.26 21.52 9.02
N ALA A 170 -32.60 22.63 8.66
CA ALA A 170 -32.26 23.71 9.61
C ALA A 170 -33.40 24.70 9.91
N SER A 171 -34.56 24.57 9.27
CA SER A 171 -35.67 25.54 9.40
C SER A 171 -36.89 25.00 10.15
N VAL A 172 -36.75 23.93 10.93
CA VAL A 172 -37.83 23.47 11.83
C VAL A 172 -37.40 23.71 13.28
N GLY A 173 -37.56 24.95 13.70
CA GLY A 173 -37.46 25.42 15.08
C GLY A 173 -38.50 26.51 15.30
#